data_AF-A0A820LFV2-F1
#
_entry.id   AF-A0A820LFV2-F1
#
_cell.length_a   1.000
_cell.length_b   1.000
_cell.length_c   1.000
_cell.angle_alpha   90.00
_cell.angle_beta   90.00
_cell.angle_gamma   90.00
#
_symmetry.space_group_name_H-M   'P 1'
#
loop_
_entity.id
_entity.type
_entity.pdbx_description
1 polymer ?
#
loop_
_entity_poly.entity_id
_entity_poly.type
_entity_poly.pdbx_seq_one_letter_code
_entity_poly.pdbx_strand_id
1 'polypeptide(L)'
;MPTLADAGCAGYFYMTDTTIIIAFFIPNGDLTVTTAIIDQLMKNYTDLQFIQNSIATFPSFYAYFSQTMAKSNPTGGNVLLGSRLIPETIVRNQPDQVAEVLFQTRGHSKNQSLLIGHLVAGGQVSNTLIDNSVSPGWRTALLH
;
A
#
# COMPACT_ATOMS: atom_id res chain seq x y z
N MET A 1 -3.56 6.12 4.62
CA MET A 1 -3.39 5.77 3.20
C MET A 1 -3.63 6.95 2.27
N PRO A 2 -4.76 7.68 2.33
CA PRO A 2 -5.00 8.80 1.40
C PRO A 2 -3.94 9.90 1.46
N THR A 3 -3.54 10.35 2.66
CA THR A 3 -2.47 11.34 2.85
C THR A 3 -1.12 10.91 2.26
N LEU A 4 -0.80 9.60 2.32
CA LEU A 4 0.41 9.07 1.71
C LEU A 4 0.31 9.14 0.18
N ALA A 5 -0.83 8.73 -0.39
CA ALA A 5 -1.05 8.81 -1.83
C ALA A 5 -1.00 10.25 -2.36
N ASP A 6 -1.56 11.20 -1.60
CA ASP A 6 -1.50 12.64 -1.92
C ASP A 6 -0.06 13.16 -1.96
N ALA A 7 0.82 12.58 -1.14
CA ALA A 7 2.27 12.86 -1.17
C ALA A 7 3.01 12.13 -2.31
N GLY A 8 2.31 11.44 -3.21
CA GLY A 8 2.90 10.67 -4.31
C GLY A 8 3.44 9.29 -3.90
N CYS A 9 3.00 8.79 -2.74
CA CYS A 9 3.45 7.50 -2.24
C CYS A 9 2.83 6.33 -2.99
N ALA A 10 3.63 5.30 -3.23
CA ALA A 10 3.20 4.04 -3.81
C ALA A 10 3.86 2.84 -3.11
N GLY A 11 3.27 1.66 -3.28
CA GLY A 11 3.87 0.40 -2.87
C GLY A 11 2.85 -0.60 -2.35
N TYR A 12 3.28 -1.42 -1.40
CA TYR A 12 2.56 -2.61 -0.97
C TYR A 12 2.47 -2.68 0.55
N PHE A 13 1.37 -3.23 1.05
CA PHE A 13 1.33 -3.75 2.41
C PHE A 13 0.86 -5.20 2.43
N TYR A 14 1.35 -5.92 3.43
CA TYR A 14 1.04 -7.32 3.68
C TYR A 14 0.42 -7.42 5.06
N MET A 15 -0.73 -8.08 5.14
CA MET A 15 -1.50 -8.19 6.37
C MET A 15 -1.77 -9.66 6.71
N THR A 16 -1.39 -10.05 7.93
CA THR A 16 -1.73 -11.32 8.58
C THR A 16 -2.68 -11.08 9.74
N ASP A 17 -2.90 -12.09 10.60
CA ASP A 17 -3.75 -11.99 11.77
C ASP A 17 -3.27 -11.02 12.86
N THR A 18 -1.94 -10.90 12.97
CA THR A 18 -1.28 -10.17 14.04
C THR A 18 -0.37 -9.05 13.54
N THR A 19 -0.05 -9.02 12.25
CA THR A 19 0.99 -8.14 11.71
C THR A 19 0.56 -7.47 10.43
N ILE A 20 0.90 -6.19 10.31
CA ILE A 20 0.96 -5.47 9.04
C ILE A 20 2.42 -5.12 8.74
N ILE A 21 2.85 -5.39 7.51
CA ILE A 21 4.14 -4.98 6.97
C ILE A 21 3.85 -4.00 5.85
N ILE A 22 4.42 -2.80 5.92
CA ILE A 22 4.22 -1.74 4.93
C ILE A 22 5.55 -1.46 4.25
N ALA A 23 5.56 -1.54 2.92
CA ALA A 23 6.71 -1.27 2.07
C ALA A 23 6.31 -0.25 1.00
N PHE A 24 6.49 1.02 1.34
CA PHE A 24 6.13 2.14 0.49
C PHE A 24 7.34 2.99 0.13
N PHE A 25 7.22 3.72 -0.97
CA PHE A 25 8.23 4.66 -1.44
C PHE A 25 7.56 5.91 -2.02
N ILE A 26 8.31 7.01 -2.04
CA ILE A 26 7.88 8.28 -2.61
C ILE A 26 8.95 8.71 -3.62
N PRO A 27 8.71 8.56 -4.94
CA PRO A 27 9.65 9.01 -5.95
C PRO A 27 9.91 10.51 -5.83
N ASN A 28 11.19 10.90 -5.76
CA ASN A 28 11.61 12.29 -5.54
C ASN A 28 10.96 12.94 -4.30
N GLY A 29 10.61 12.13 -3.29
CA GLY A 29 9.94 12.58 -2.08
C GLY A 29 10.86 13.37 -1.15
N ASP A 30 10.23 14.17 -0.29
CA ASP A 30 10.91 14.92 0.75
C ASP A 30 11.02 14.08 2.04
N LEU A 31 12.23 13.95 2.57
CA LEU A 31 12.50 13.15 3.76
C LEU A 31 11.81 13.73 5.01
N THR A 32 11.76 15.06 5.14
CA THR A 32 11.11 15.73 6.27
C THR A 32 9.61 15.48 6.26
N VAL A 33 8.95 15.60 5.10
CA VAL A 33 7.53 15.31 4.94
C VAL A 33 7.23 13.83 5.24
N THR A 34 8.06 12.93 4.72
CA THR A 34 7.89 11.48 4.92
C THR A 34 7.99 11.12 6.40
N THR A 35 9.03 11.62 7.08
CA THR A 35 9.23 11.40 8.52
C THR A 35 8.09 11.98 9.34
N ALA A 36 7.60 13.17 9.02
CA ALA A 36 6.48 13.79 9.73
C ALA A 36 5.19 12.95 9.64
N ILE A 37 4.89 12.37 8.48
CA ILE A 37 3.71 11.51 8.30
C ILE A 37 3.82 10.23 9.15
N ILE A 38 4.99 9.58 9.14
CA ILE A 38 5.23 8.35 9.91
C ILE A 38 5.22 8.65 11.43
N ASP A 39 5.85 9.73 11.86
CA ASP A 39 5.84 10.17 13.27
C ASP A 39 4.43 10.49 13.76
N GLN A 40 3.62 11.14 12.93
CA GLN A 40 2.23 11.44 13.26
C GLN A 40 1.40 10.16 13.39
N LEU A 41 1.59 9.19 12.50
CA LEU A 41 0.93 7.88 12.60
C LEU A 41 1.26 7.20 13.93
N MET A 42 2.55 7.16 14.30
CA MET A 42 2.97 6.52 15.55
C MET A 42 2.45 7.24 16.80
N LYS A 43 2.37 8.58 16.76
CA LYS A 43 1.83 9.38 17.87
C LYS A 43 0.32 9.21 18.05
N ASN A 44 -0.42 9.08 16.96
CA ASN A 44 -1.88 9.01 16.99
C ASN A 44 -2.41 7.63 17.44
N TYR A 45 -1.62 6.56 17.25
CA TYR A 45 -2.05 5.19 17.50
C TYR A 45 -1.11 4.50 18.50
N THR A 46 -1.23 4.89 19.78
CA THR A 46 -0.41 4.35 20.87
C THR A 46 -0.75 2.92 21.26
N ASP A 47 -1.89 2.41 20.78
CA ASP A 47 -2.34 1.04 20.91
C ASP A 47 -1.66 0.08 19.91
N LEU A 48 -0.98 0.62 18.89
CA LEU A 48 -0.21 -0.16 17.93
C LEU A 48 1.24 -0.33 18.36
N GLN A 49 1.77 -1.55 18.17
CA GLN A 49 3.19 -1.83 18.37
C GLN A 49 3.96 -1.70 17.05
N PHE A 50 4.82 -0.70 16.94
CA PHE A 50 5.73 -0.52 15.82
C PHE A 50 7.02 -1.30 16.06
N ILE A 51 7.14 -2.50 15.49
CA ILE A 51 8.30 -3.38 15.71
C ILE A 51 9.54 -2.89 14.93
N GLN A 52 9.34 -2.44 13.69
CA GLN A 52 10.38 -1.88 12.83
C GLN A 52 9.83 -0.74 12.00
N ASN A 53 10.49 0.41 12.05
CA ASN A 53 10.19 1.60 11.26
C ASN A 53 11.51 2.20 10.77
N SER A 54 11.79 2.05 9.48
CA SER A 54 12.97 2.64 8.86
C SER A 54 12.59 3.44 7.63
N ILE A 55 13.23 4.59 7.48
CA ILE A 55 13.14 5.43 6.29
C ILE A 55 14.53 5.44 5.66
N ALA A 56 14.60 5.06 4.40
CA ALA A 56 15.85 5.04 3.63
C ALA A 56 15.69 5.90 2.38
N THR A 57 16.71 6.69 2.08
CA THR A 57 16.80 7.48 0.85
C THR A 57 17.70 6.78 -0.15
N PHE A 58 17.32 6.84 -1.43
CA PHE A 58 18.10 6.26 -2.52
C PHE A 58 18.43 7.35 -3.54
N PRO A 59 19.65 7.35 -4.12
CA PRO A 59 20.08 8.39 -5.07
C PRO A 59 19.37 8.27 -6.42
N SER A 60 18.74 7.14 -6.72
CA SER A 60 17.97 6.92 -7.94
C SER A 60 16.95 5.81 -7.74
N PHE A 61 15.94 5.77 -8.61
CA PHE A 61 15.00 4.65 -8.64
C PHE A 61 15.69 3.30 -8.89
N TYR A 62 16.74 3.30 -9.72
CA TYR A 62 17.52 2.07 -9.97
C TYR A 62 18.19 1.56 -8.69
N ALA A 63 18.84 2.44 -7.91
CA ALA A 63 19.46 2.05 -6.65
C ALA A 63 18.43 1.47 -5.65
N TYR A 64 17.26 2.11 -5.55
CA TYR A 64 16.13 1.59 -4.78
C TYR A 64 15.72 0.19 -5.27
N PHE A 65 15.44 0.03 -6.56
CA PHE A 65 14.96 -1.22 -7.12
C PHE A 65 15.97 -2.36 -6.93
N SER A 66 17.25 -2.12 -7.26
CA SER A 66 18.31 -3.12 -7.12
C SER A 66 18.51 -3.57 -5.68
N GLN A 67 18.38 -2.69 -4.70
CA GLN A 67 18.59 -3.04 -3.29
C GLN A 67 17.37 -3.68 -2.63
N THR A 68 16.15 -3.30 -3.04
CA THR A 68 14.91 -3.64 -2.33
C THR A 68 14.02 -4.63 -3.07
N MET A 69 13.97 -4.58 -4.41
CA MET A 69 13.00 -5.32 -5.24
C MET A 69 13.64 -6.39 -6.13
N ALA A 70 14.96 -6.33 -6.37
CA ALA A 70 15.64 -7.25 -7.30
C ALA A 70 15.81 -8.69 -6.77
N LYS A 71 15.49 -8.95 -5.50
CA LYS A 71 15.55 -10.30 -4.93
C LYS A 71 14.32 -11.10 -5.40
N SER A 72 14.53 -12.36 -5.78
CA SER A 72 13.44 -13.25 -6.15
C SER A 72 12.67 -13.71 -4.91
N ASN A 73 11.34 -13.71 -5.02
CA ASN A 73 10.48 -14.38 -4.05
C ASN A 73 10.36 -15.88 -4.40
N PRO A 74 10.18 -16.77 -3.41
CA PRO A 74 9.84 -18.16 -3.67
C PRO A 74 8.56 -18.27 -4.51
N THR A 75 8.56 -19.16 -5.50
CA THR A 75 7.42 -19.43 -6.40
C THR A 75 7.22 -20.94 -6.58
N GLY A 76 6.20 -21.36 -7.33
CA GLY A 76 5.92 -22.78 -7.62
C GLY A 76 4.84 -23.43 -6.75
N GLY A 77 4.20 -22.67 -5.87
CA GLY A 77 3.02 -23.12 -5.10
C GLY A 77 1.70 -22.83 -5.82
N ASN A 78 0.65 -23.58 -5.47
CA ASN A 78 -0.71 -23.26 -5.90
C ASN A 78 -1.21 -22.02 -5.15
N VAL A 79 -1.82 -21.08 -5.89
CA VAL A 79 -2.40 -19.87 -5.31
C VAL A 79 -3.80 -19.65 -5.86
N LEU A 80 -4.75 -19.40 -4.98
CA LEU A 80 -6.10 -18.93 -5.32
C LEU A 80 -6.21 -17.47 -4.90
N LEU A 81 -6.34 -16.56 -5.86
CA LEU A 81 -6.39 -15.12 -5.62
C LEU A 81 -7.75 -14.55 -6.00
N GLY A 82 -8.30 -13.73 -5.10
CA GLY A 82 -9.31 -12.73 -5.41
C GLY A 82 -8.67 -11.34 -5.38
N SER A 83 -9.20 -10.40 -6.16
CA SER A 83 -8.72 -9.02 -6.10
C SER A 83 -9.84 -8.02 -6.33
N ARG A 84 -9.68 -6.78 -5.84
CA ARG A 84 -10.69 -5.75 -5.96
C ARG A 84 -10.07 -4.37 -6.05
N LEU A 85 -10.41 -3.63 -7.09
CA LEU A 85 -10.15 -2.19 -7.12
C LEU A 85 -11.10 -1.49 -6.14
N ILE A 86 -10.53 -0.79 -5.15
CA ILE A 86 -11.27 -0.06 -4.12
C ILE A 86 -11.23 1.43 -4.47
N PRO A 87 -12.39 2.07 -4.74
CA PRO A 87 -12.45 3.48 -5.09
C PRO A 87 -11.90 4.38 -3.99
N GLU A 88 -11.18 5.43 -4.39
CA GLU A 88 -10.62 6.46 -3.51
C GLU A 88 -11.69 7.10 -2.63
N THR A 89 -12.86 7.39 -3.19
CA THR A 89 -13.98 7.97 -2.48
C THR A 89 -14.44 7.09 -1.31
N ILE A 90 -14.39 5.76 -1.47
CA ILE A 90 -14.73 4.81 -0.40
C ILE A 90 -13.62 4.80 0.66
N VAL A 91 -12.35 4.78 0.26
CA VAL A 91 -11.23 4.80 1.23
C VAL A 91 -11.20 6.10 2.05
N ARG A 92 -11.54 7.23 1.45
CA ARG A 92 -11.57 8.54 2.14
C ARG A 92 -12.81 8.70 3.02
N ASN A 93 -13.98 8.32 2.53
CA ASN A 93 -15.25 8.65 3.20
C ASN A 93 -15.75 7.53 4.13
N GLN A 94 -15.26 6.31 3.98
CA GLN A 94 -15.73 5.13 4.73
C GLN A 94 -14.55 4.28 5.25
N PRO A 95 -13.53 4.87 5.90
CA PRO A 95 -12.31 4.16 6.28
C PRO A 95 -12.58 2.97 7.22
N ASP A 96 -13.56 3.07 8.12
CA ASP A 96 -13.90 2.00 9.06
C ASP A 96 -14.50 0.78 8.34
N GLN A 97 -15.35 0.99 7.32
CA GLN A 97 -15.90 -0.09 6.52
C GLN A 97 -14.83 -0.76 5.67
N VAL A 98 -13.88 0.03 5.14
CA VAL A 98 -12.73 -0.53 4.42
C VAL A 98 -11.91 -1.40 5.36
N ALA A 99 -11.58 -0.91 6.55
CA ALA A 99 -10.83 -1.68 7.55
C ALA A 99 -11.55 -2.98 7.91
N GLU A 100 -12.86 -2.93 8.18
CA GLU A 100 -13.68 -4.11 8.48
C GLU A 100 -13.62 -5.16 7.35
N VAL A 101 -13.78 -4.73 6.09
CA VAL A 101 -13.68 -5.64 4.94
C VAL A 101 -12.29 -6.25 4.82
N LEU A 102 -11.22 -5.50 5.12
CA LEU A 102 -9.85 -6.05 5.12
C LEU A 102 -9.69 -7.13 6.20
N PHE A 103 -10.21 -6.90 7.41
CA PHE A 103 -10.21 -7.90 8.49
C PHE A 103 -11.03 -9.15 8.11
N GLN A 104 -12.23 -8.98 7.55
CA GLN A 104 -13.08 -10.08 7.12
C GLN A 104 -12.46 -10.88 5.97
N THR A 105 -11.87 -10.20 4.98
CA THR A 105 -11.28 -10.81 3.78
C THR A 105 -10.02 -11.61 4.13
N ARG A 106 -9.20 -11.08 5.04
CA ARG A 106 -8.06 -11.83 5.59
C ARG A 106 -8.53 -13.08 6.36
N GLY A 107 -9.75 -13.08 6.90
CA GLY A 107 -10.35 -14.23 7.56
C GLY A 107 -9.72 -14.59 8.91
N HIS A 108 -10.07 -15.76 9.43
CA HIS A 108 -9.66 -16.24 10.77
C HIS A 108 -8.55 -17.30 10.74
N SER A 109 -7.99 -17.59 9.58
CA SER A 109 -6.99 -18.64 9.40
C SER A 109 -5.62 -18.14 9.85
N LYS A 110 -5.25 -18.43 11.10
CA LYS A 110 -3.95 -18.07 11.70
C LYS A 110 -2.80 -18.40 10.75
N ASN A 111 -2.06 -17.38 10.32
CA ASN A 111 -0.89 -17.49 9.43
C ASN A 111 -1.09 -18.18 8.06
N GLN A 112 -2.33 -18.41 7.59
CA GLN A 112 -2.58 -19.09 6.31
C GLN A 112 -3.17 -18.18 5.23
N SER A 113 -3.80 -17.08 5.63
CA SER A 113 -4.40 -16.12 4.71
C SER A 113 -3.61 -14.82 4.75
N LEU A 114 -2.99 -14.49 3.61
CA LEU A 114 -2.26 -13.25 3.40
C LEU A 114 -3.13 -12.30 2.59
N LEU A 115 -3.43 -11.13 3.14
CA LEU A 115 -3.99 -10.02 2.38
C LEU A 115 -2.85 -9.14 1.89
N ILE A 116 -2.86 -8.84 0.59
CA ILE A 116 -1.91 -7.93 -0.04
C ILE A 116 -2.70 -6.69 -0.47
N GLY A 117 -2.30 -5.53 0.00
CA GLY A 117 -2.87 -4.26 -0.44
C GLY A 117 -1.88 -3.47 -1.27
N HIS A 118 -2.35 -3.00 -2.41
CA HIS A 118 -1.57 -2.27 -3.39
C HIS A 118 -1.97 -0.79 -3.38
N LEU A 119 -1.05 0.07 -2.95
CA LEU A 119 -1.18 1.52 -3.15
C LEU A 119 -0.50 1.88 -4.47
N VAL A 120 -1.15 1.56 -5.59
CA VAL A 120 -0.56 1.67 -6.94
C VAL A 120 -1.46 2.42 -7.93
N ALA A 121 -2.65 2.85 -7.50
CA ALA A 121 -3.57 3.66 -8.27
C ALA A 121 -3.49 5.14 -7.83
N GLY A 122 -4.49 5.97 -8.18
CA GLY A 122 -4.42 7.42 -7.97
C GLY A 122 -3.41 8.12 -8.88
N GLY A 123 -3.12 9.40 -8.60
CA GLY A 123 -2.11 10.19 -9.31
C GLY A 123 -2.19 10.07 -10.83
N GLN A 124 -1.08 9.69 -11.47
CA GLN A 124 -1.02 9.58 -12.93
C GLN A 124 -1.90 8.46 -13.52
N VAL A 125 -2.24 7.43 -12.71
CA VAL A 125 -3.18 6.38 -13.15
C VAL A 125 -4.58 6.94 -13.30
N SER A 126 -4.97 7.92 -12.49
CA SER A 126 -6.25 8.61 -12.60
C SER A 126 -6.25 9.68 -13.70
N ASN A 127 -5.08 10.25 -14.01
CA ASN A 127 -4.92 11.44 -14.87
C ASN A 127 -4.36 11.12 -16.27
N THR A 128 -4.93 10.16 -17.00
CA THR A 128 -4.53 9.91 -18.40
C THR A 128 -5.63 10.31 -19.39
N LEU A 129 -5.23 11.09 -20.39
CA LEU A 129 -6.05 11.52 -21.53
C LEU A 129 -5.82 10.65 -22.77
N ILE A 130 -5.05 9.57 -22.62
CA ILE A 130 -4.69 8.67 -23.72
C ILE A 130 -5.76 7.59 -23.82
N ASP A 131 -6.35 7.42 -25.00
CA ASP A 131 -7.27 6.32 -25.27
C ASP A 131 -6.57 4.97 -25.11
N ASN A 132 -7.10 4.13 -24.22
CA ASN A 132 -6.59 2.80 -23.95
C ASN A 132 -7.69 1.89 -23.37
N SER A 133 -7.43 0.59 -23.33
CA SER A 133 -8.40 -0.42 -22.85
C SER A 133 -8.31 -0.69 -21.34
N VAL A 134 -7.65 0.17 -20.56
CA VAL A 134 -7.56 -0.02 -19.10
C VAL A 134 -8.95 0.15 -18.50
N SER A 135 -9.36 -0.80 -17.64
CA SER A 135 -10.65 -0.77 -16.96
C SER A 135 -10.89 0.60 -16.29
N PRO A 136 -12.07 1.22 -16.47
CA PRO A 136 -12.40 2.51 -15.85
C PRO A 136 -12.25 2.50 -14.33
N GLY A 137 -12.38 1.35 -13.67
CA GLY A 137 -12.19 1.22 -12.22
C GLY A 137 -10.82 1.73 -11.74
N TRP A 138 -9.77 1.60 -12.55
CA TRP A 138 -8.44 2.13 -12.23
C TRP A 138 -8.39 3.65 -12.14
N ARG A 139 -9.30 4.37 -12.83
CA ARG A 139 -9.36 5.83 -12.80
C ARG A 139 -9.91 6.39 -11.50
N THR A 140 -10.62 5.55 -10.75
CA THR A 140 -11.24 5.93 -9.48
C THR A 140 -10.64 5.22 -8.28
N ALA A 141 -9.79 4.22 -8.50
CA ALA A 141 -9.23 3.40 -7.44
C ALA A 141 -8.10 4.13 -6.71
N LEU A 142 -8.00 3.87 -5.41
CA LEU A 142 -6.82 4.19 -4.60
C LEU A 142 -6.05 2.92 -4.23
N LEU A 143 -6.78 1.86 -3.87
CA LEU A 143 -6.23 0.58 -3.45
C LEU A 143 -6.64 -0.54 -4.41
N HIS A 144 -5.81 -1.57 -4.50
CA HIS A 144 -6.10 -2.85 -5.15
C HIS A 144 -5.77 -4.03 -4.24
#